data_AF-A0A7X4DIM5-F1
#
_entry.id   AF-A0A7X4DIM5-F1
#
_cell.length_a   1.000
_cell.length_b   1.000
_cell.length_c   1.000
_cell.angle_alpha   90.00
_cell.angle_beta   90.00
_cell.angle_gamma   90.00
#
_symmetry.space_group_name_H-M   'P 1'
#
loop_
_entity.id
_entity.type
_entity.pdbx_description
1 polymer ?
#
loop_
_entity_poly.entity_id
_entity_poly.type
_entity_poly.pdbx_seq_one_letter_code
_entity_poly.pdbx_strand_id
1 'polypeptide(L)'
;MALTAAPSLEAQRRPDRREENRMLREASTHEARGEYAEAEATLRELLKRQPRSSAAILALERVLRADERIADLLPVLDARLDDQPAANHVWALKLKVLAETGREGELEETVRQWIRAVPDAPDPYRDGARALREALGPGKAAEVIREGLAALGDSPRMLVELGDALIAAERAGEGAEAWSRALRLDPERDRDIQARLEELGEKATPVSAAIVAALMTEPVTLPGLEVATALALAAGDTAAALDARGRITDLYPPGTTDRTSAWAEELRIRVAAGDPAEAATALAAFREAHPESSDLDELAATLAPRLLAAGMREAALEVLEGIEGPGAALERAFLLLEGGAFPEGIAALQTALPDLAPAFATEMLDLALALSEVTTVGASLAARAAIARHRGRPDEAVALVREGIDRVPASDRPAILALGARTADQAGLAAEAASFRSRIVAEHQDAREYPEAALMLARAVAAEPGGRDAAVGILEALIVAQPESAVVPSARRELERIRAGGAR
;
A
#
# COMPACT_ATOMS: atom_id res chain seq x y z
N MET A 1 -27.29 12.60 77.18
CA MET A 1 -26.22 12.64 76.17
C MET A 1 -26.72 12.01 74.88
N ALA A 2 -27.49 12.76 74.08
CA ALA A 2 -27.96 12.31 72.78
C ALA A 2 -26.98 12.83 71.71
N LEU A 3 -26.26 11.91 71.08
CA LEU A 3 -25.46 12.16 69.88
C LEU A 3 -26.38 12.57 68.74
N THR A 4 -26.32 13.83 68.32
CA THR A 4 -26.86 14.28 67.04
C THR A 4 -25.98 13.77 65.91
N ALA A 5 -26.47 12.75 65.22
CA ALA A 5 -25.87 12.25 63.99
C ALA A 5 -25.89 13.37 62.93
N ALA A 6 -24.71 13.72 62.42
CA ALA A 6 -24.58 14.59 61.25
C ALA A 6 -25.30 13.92 60.05
N PRO A 7 -26.12 14.65 59.28
CA PRO A 7 -26.73 14.08 58.08
C PRO A 7 -25.63 13.70 57.10
N SER A 8 -25.64 12.45 56.66
CA SER A 8 -24.74 11.90 55.64
C SER A 8 -24.82 12.74 54.36
N LEU A 9 -23.67 13.13 53.81
CA LEU A 9 -23.47 13.90 52.56
C LEU A 9 -24.35 13.44 51.37
N GLU A 10 -24.77 12.17 51.33
CA GLU A 10 -25.69 11.62 50.32
C GLU A 10 -27.13 12.16 50.41
N ALA A 11 -27.61 12.51 51.60
CA ALA A 11 -28.96 13.04 51.81
C ALA A 11 -29.07 14.52 51.41
N GLN A 12 -27.98 15.29 51.49
CA GLN A 12 -27.93 16.69 51.05
C GLN A 12 -27.74 16.83 49.53
N ARG A 13 -27.09 15.87 48.85
CA ARG A 13 -26.93 15.87 47.39
C ARG A 13 -28.23 15.57 46.61
N ARG A 14 -29.22 14.90 47.24
CA ARG A 14 -30.49 14.51 46.58
C ARG A 14 -31.50 15.66 46.39
N PRO A 15 -31.75 16.55 47.37
CA PRO A 15 -32.61 17.73 47.20
C PRO A 15 -32.04 18.72 46.19
N ASP A 16 -30.74 19.00 46.28
CA ASP A 16 -30.05 20.00 45.44
C ASP A 16 -30.12 19.62 43.94
N ARG A 17 -29.95 18.32 43.64
CA ARG A 17 -30.11 17.77 42.29
C ARG A 17 -31.57 17.74 41.81
N ARG A 18 -32.55 17.58 42.71
CA ARG A 18 -33.97 17.61 42.33
C ARG A 18 -34.42 19.03 42.01
N GLU A 19 -33.96 19.99 42.78
CA GLU A 19 -34.21 21.42 42.55
C GLU A 19 -33.55 21.89 41.25
N GLU A 20 -32.28 21.55 41.02
CA GLU A 20 -31.59 21.81 39.75
C GLU A 20 -32.38 21.27 38.55
N ASN A 21 -32.76 19.98 38.59
CA ASN A 21 -33.56 19.36 37.52
C ASN A 21 -34.92 20.03 37.31
N ARG A 22 -35.56 20.51 38.38
CA ARG A 22 -36.85 21.22 38.27
C ARG A 22 -36.66 22.55 37.55
N MET A 23 -35.67 23.34 37.96
CA MET A 23 -35.37 24.64 37.35
C MET A 23 -34.90 24.50 35.90
N LEU A 24 -34.11 23.48 35.57
CA LEU A 24 -33.72 23.18 34.19
C LEU A 24 -34.91 22.82 33.30
N ARG A 25 -35.89 22.05 33.82
CA ARG A 25 -37.12 21.73 33.07
C ARG A 25 -38.02 22.94 32.88
N GLU A 26 -38.13 23.79 33.91
CA GLU A 26 -38.87 25.05 33.86
C GLU A 26 -38.28 25.98 32.80
N ALA A 27 -36.96 26.21 32.82
CA ALA A 27 -36.27 26.98 31.80
C ALA A 27 -36.46 26.40 30.39
N SER A 28 -36.36 25.07 30.23
CA SER A 28 -36.61 24.41 28.95
C SER A 28 -38.06 24.55 28.48
N THR A 29 -39.03 24.71 29.38
CA THR A 29 -40.44 24.92 29.04
C THR A 29 -40.68 26.33 28.55
N HIS A 30 -40.06 27.33 29.21
CA HIS A 30 -40.07 28.72 28.75
C HIS A 30 -39.42 28.88 27.38
N GLU A 31 -38.24 28.28 27.20
CA GLU A 31 -37.56 28.28 25.90
C GLU A 31 -38.40 27.65 24.77
N ALA A 32 -39.06 26.52 25.02
CA ALA A 32 -39.92 25.87 24.03
C ALA A 32 -41.13 26.74 23.60
N ARG A 33 -41.47 27.77 24.40
CA ARG A 33 -42.50 28.77 24.10
C ARG A 33 -41.94 30.06 23.49
N GLY A 34 -40.62 30.17 23.33
CA GLY A 34 -39.95 31.40 22.89
C GLY A 34 -39.84 32.47 23.99
N GLU A 35 -40.13 32.11 25.24
CA GLU A 35 -40.06 33.00 26.42
C GLU A 35 -38.60 33.04 26.93
N TYR A 36 -37.69 33.58 26.10
CA TYR A 36 -36.25 33.51 26.36
C TYR A 36 -35.81 34.29 27.61
N ALA A 37 -36.47 35.41 27.92
CA ALA A 37 -36.16 36.23 29.10
C ALA A 37 -36.49 35.49 30.42
N GLU A 38 -37.62 34.78 30.46
CA GLU A 38 -38.05 33.98 31.60
C GLU A 38 -37.16 32.74 31.78
N ALA A 39 -36.77 32.10 30.67
CA ALA A 39 -35.81 31.01 30.68
C ALA A 39 -34.44 31.48 31.20
N GLU A 40 -33.93 32.61 30.71
CA GLU A 40 -32.67 33.23 31.16
C GLU A 40 -32.73 33.56 32.66
N ALA A 41 -33.81 34.20 33.13
CA ALA A 41 -33.97 34.57 34.54
C ALA A 41 -33.92 33.34 35.47
N THR A 42 -34.61 32.26 35.07
CA THR A 42 -34.62 30.99 35.82
C THR A 42 -33.22 30.37 35.88
N LEU A 43 -32.48 30.39 34.78
CA LEU A 43 -31.13 29.82 34.70
C LEU A 43 -30.08 30.66 35.45
N ARG A 44 -30.17 31.99 35.40
CA ARG A 44 -29.31 32.88 36.19
C ARG A 44 -29.58 32.72 37.69
N GLU A 45 -30.83 32.55 38.10
CA GLU A 45 -31.16 32.24 39.50
C GLU A 45 -30.60 30.88 39.94
N LEU A 46 -30.67 29.86 39.07
CA LEU A 46 -30.03 28.58 39.31
C LEU A 46 -28.52 28.73 39.48
N LEU A 47 -27.85 29.51 38.63
CA LEU A 47 -26.41 29.76 38.72
C LEU A 47 -26.01 30.57 39.96
N LYS A 48 -26.86 31.46 40.46
CA LYS A 48 -26.61 32.14 41.76
C LYS A 48 -26.61 31.14 42.92
N ARG A 49 -27.49 30.14 42.90
CA ARG A 49 -27.60 29.10 43.93
C ARG A 49 -26.53 28.03 43.79
N GLN A 50 -26.25 27.64 42.55
CA GLN A 50 -25.31 26.59 42.18
C GLN A 50 -24.34 27.12 41.11
N PRO A 51 -23.33 27.93 41.49
CA PRO A 51 -22.38 28.54 40.54
C PRO A 51 -21.56 27.53 39.72
N ARG A 52 -21.54 26.26 40.15
CA ARG A 52 -20.78 25.17 39.52
C ARG A 52 -21.62 24.28 38.60
N SER A 53 -22.90 24.60 38.37
CA SER A 53 -23.77 23.80 37.50
C SER A 53 -23.41 23.98 36.03
N SER A 54 -22.65 23.04 35.46
CA SER A 54 -22.38 23.00 34.02
C SER A 54 -23.66 22.84 33.19
N ALA A 55 -24.66 22.14 33.72
CA ALA A 55 -25.96 21.97 33.05
C ALA A 55 -26.70 23.31 32.89
N ALA A 56 -26.65 24.17 33.92
CA ALA A 56 -27.24 25.51 33.86
C ALA A 56 -26.49 26.42 32.87
N ILE A 57 -25.15 26.34 32.79
CA ILE A 57 -24.35 27.09 31.80
C ILE A 57 -24.73 26.68 30.38
N LEU A 58 -24.81 25.37 30.08
CA LEU A 58 -25.17 24.89 28.74
C LEU A 58 -26.62 25.22 28.37
N ALA A 59 -27.55 25.14 29.33
CA ALA A 59 -28.92 25.57 29.10
C ALA A 59 -28.98 27.08 28.81
N LEU A 60 -28.18 27.89 29.52
CA LEU A 60 -28.13 29.34 29.32
C LEU A 60 -27.47 29.69 27.99
N GLU A 61 -26.40 28.99 27.58
CA GLU A 61 -25.80 29.11 26.25
C GLU A 61 -26.86 28.92 25.16
N ARG A 62 -27.64 27.84 25.26
CA ARG A 62 -28.68 27.52 24.28
C ARG A 62 -29.77 28.59 24.21
N VAL A 63 -30.25 29.07 25.35
CA VAL A 63 -31.26 30.14 25.42
C VAL A 63 -30.71 31.44 24.83
N LEU A 64 -29.52 31.88 25.25
CA LEU A 64 -28.91 33.12 24.77
C LEU A 64 -28.56 33.06 23.28
N ARG A 65 -28.19 31.87 22.76
CA ARG A 65 -27.95 31.67 21.34
C ARG A 65 -29.25 31.77 20.53
N ALA A 66 -30.35 31.20 21.03
CA ALA A 66 -31.66 31.30 20.38
C ALA A 66 -32.20 32.76 20.38
N ASP A 67 -31.81 33.55 21.37
CA ASP A 67 -32.13 34.98 21.50
C ASP A 67 -31.08 35.90 20.82
N GLU A 68 -30.13 35.35 20.06
CA GLU A 68 -29.04 36.09 19.38
C GLU A 68 -28.17 36.98 20.31
N ARG A 69 -28.18 36.71 21.62
CA ARG A 69 -27.49 37.46 22.68
C ARG A 69 -26.41 36.63 23.36
N ILE A 70 -25.75 35.76 22.62
CA ILE A 70 -24.75 34.82 23.16
C ILE A 70 -23.60 35.50 23.91
N ALA A 71 -23.26 36.76 23.57
CA ALA A 71 -22.25 37.54 24.28
C ALA A 71 -22.58 37.79 25.77
N ASP A 72 -23.86 37.77 26.16
CA ASP A 72 -24.31 37.97 27.54
C ASP A 72 -23.98 36.78 28.47
N LEU A 73 -23.45 35.70 27.89
CA LEU A 73 -22.91 34.55 28.61
C LEU A 73 -21.52 34.83 29.19
N LEU A 74 -20.74 35.73 28.60
CA LEU A 74 -19.33 35.95 28.98
C LEU A 74 -19.15 36.30 30.47
N PRO A 75 -19.94 37.20 31.08
CA PRO A 75 -19.80 37.49 32.51
C PRO A 75 -20.08 36.28 33.41
N VAL A 76 -20.93 35.34 32.96
CA VAL A 76 -21.21 34.09 33.68
C VAL A 76 -20.01 33.15 33.60
N LEU A 77 -19.36 33.06 32.43
CA LEU A 77 -18.16 32.25 32.24
C LEU A 77 -16.97 32.83 33.02
N ASP A 78 -16.82 34.16 33.04
CA ASP A 78 -15.77 34.85 33.80
C ASP A 78 -15.89 34.54 35.30
N ALA A 79 -17.09 34.72 35.88
CA ALA A 79 -17.33 34.39 37.28
C ALA A 79 -17.07 32.90 37.59
N ARG A 80 -17.32 32.01 36.62
CA ARG A 80 -17.05 30.57 36.76
C ARG A 80 -15.56 30.27 36.76
N LEU A 81 -14.80 30.93 35.89
CA LEU A 81 -13.35 30.77 35.74
C LEU A 81 -12.58 31.40 36.90
N ASP A 82 -13.09 32.48 37.50
CA ASP A 82 -12.55 33.06 38.73
C ASP A 82 -12.61 32.06 39.91
N ASP A 83 -13.69 31.25 40.02
CA ASP A 83 -13.81 30.18 41.03
C ASP A 83 -13.01 28.92 40.65
N GLN A 84 -12.97 28.55 39.36
CA GLN A 84 -12.29 27.35 38.87
C GLN A 84 -11.48 27.62 37.58
N PRO A 85 -10.23 28.09 37.72
CA PRO A 85 -9.37 28.38 36.58
C PRO A 85 -8.99 27.14 35.77
N ALA A 86 -9.04 25.94 36.36
CA ALA A 86 -8.73 24.66 35.71
C ALA A 86 -9.91 24.06 34.90
N ALA A 87 -11.04 24.77 34.78
CA ALA A 87 -12.22 24.26 34.07
C ALA A 87 -12.09 24.43 32.54
N ASN A 88 -11.32 23.56 31.88
CA ASN A 88 -11.01 23.63 30.43
C ASN A 88 -12.26 23.79 29.53
N HIS A 89 -13.35 23.09 29.84
CA HIS A 89 -14.59 23.19 29.08
C HIS A 89 -15.24 24.58 29.12
N VAL A 90 -15.03 25.33 30.22
CA VAL A 90 -15.56 26.70 30.39
C VAL A 90 -14.72 27.68 29.57
N TRP A 91 -13.39 27.52 29.57
CA TRP A 91 -12.50 28.28 28.68
C TRP A 91 -12.84 28.04 27.21
N ALA A 92 -12.97 26.78 26.79
CA ALA A 92 -13.33 26.43 25.41
C ALA A 92 -14.67 27.06 24.98
N LEU A 93 -15.66 27.07 25.87
CA LEU A 93 -16.94 27.74 25.62
C LEU A 93 -16.77 29.26 25.52
N LYS A 94 -15.99 29.90 26.40
CA LYS A 94 -15.71 31.34 26.36
C LYS A 94 -15.04 31.73 25.04
N LEU A 95 -14.02 30.98 24.61
CA LEU A 95 -13.35 31.21 23.33
C LEU A 95 -14.30 31.07 22.14
N LYS A 96 -15.17 30.04 22.16
CA LYS A 96 -16.19 29.84 21.12
C LYS A 96 -17.14 31.04 21.02
N VAL A 97 -17.66 31.54 22.16
CA VAL A 97 -18.55 32.71 22.19
C VAL A 97 -17.83 33.96 21.65
N LEU A 98 -16.57 34.18 22.02
CA LEU A 98 -15.78 35.32 21.52
C LEU A 98 -15.53 35.25 20.01
N ALA A 99 -15.20 34.06 19.49
CA ALA A 99 -15.01 33.84 18.06
C ALA A 99 -16.31 34.06 17.28
N GLU A 100 -17.43 33.50 17.74
CA GLU A 100 -18.74 33.64 17.09
C GLU A 100 -19.26 35.09 17.08
N THR A 101 -18.84 35.91 18.05
CA THR A 101 -19.25 37.31 18.16
C THR A 101 -18.26 38.29 17.52
N GLY A 102 -17.20 37.80 16.89
CA GLY A 102 -16.18 38.64 16.22
C GLY A 102 -15.35 39.49 17.18
N ARG A 103 -15.27 39.14 18.47
CA ARG A 103 -14.54 39.89 19.50
C ARG A 103 -13.07 39.47 19.56
N GLU A 104 -12.38 39.61 18.43
CA GLU A 104 -11.02 39.12 18.18
C GLU A 104 -9.98 39.55 19.23
N GLY A 105 -9.94 40.84 19.60
CA GLY A 105 -8.98 41.33 20.58
C GLY A 105 -9.18 40.73 21.98
N GLU A 106 -10.44 40.45 22.35
CA GLU A 106 -10.78 39.80 23.62
C GLU A 106 -10.53 38.30 23.58
N LEU A 107 -10.67 37.68 22.40
CA LEU A 107 -10.31 36.28 22.18
C LEU A 107 -8.82 36.06 22.45
N GLU A 108 -7.94 36.87 21.85
CA GLU A 108 -6.50 36.77 22.10
C GLU A 108 -6.15 36.94 23.58
N GLU A 109 -6.72 37.96 24.23
CA GLU A 109 -6.45 38.20 25.64
C GLU A 109 -6.98 37.06 26.52
N THR A 110 -8.12 36.47 26.17
CA THR A 110 -8.68 35.32 26.87
C THR A 110 -7.77 34.09 26.76
N VAL A 111 -7.18 33.84 25.58
CA VAL A 111 -6.17 32.76 25.44
C VAL A 111 -4.96 33.02 26.33
N ARG A 112 -4.44 34.26 26.38
CA ARG A 112 -3.33 34.63 27.29
C ARG A 112 -3.70 34.51 28.76
N GLN A 113 -4.95 34.79 29.13
CA GLN A 113 -5.44 34.58 30.50
C GLN A 113 -5.48 33.09 30.84
N TRP A 114 -5.95 32.25 29.93
CA TRP A 114 -5.99 30.80 30.15
C TRP A 114 -4.59 30.21 30.30
N ILE A 115 -3.65 30.60 29.44
CA ILE A 115 -2.23 30.19 29.53
C ILE A 115 -1.64 30.60 30.88
N ARG A 116 -1.86 31.85 31.35
CA ARG A 116 -1.38 32.29 32.67
C ARG A 116 -2.02 31.54 33.84
N ALA A 117 -3.28 31.13 33.70
CA ALA A 117 -4.02 30.41 34.73
C ALA A 117 -3.56 28.96 34.86
N VAL A 118 -3.22 28.30 33.75
CA VAL A 118 -2.86 26.88 33.71
C VAL A 118 -1.66 26.64 32.76
N PRO A 119 -0.47 27.19 33.06
CA PRO A 119 0.66 27.20 32.10
C PRO A 119 1.23 25.81 31.83
N ASP A 120 1.05 24.86 32.76
CA ASP A 120 1.61 23.50 32.70
C ASP A 120 0.69 22.49 32.01
N ALA A 121 -0.45 22.93 31.47
CA ALA A 121 -1.38 22.09 30.72
C ALA A 121 -1.27 22.34 29.21
N PRO A 122 -1.47 21.33 28.36
CA PRO A 122 -1.48 21.50 26.91
C PRO A 122 -2.75 22.14 26.36
N ASP A 123 -3.88 22.05 27.08
CA ASP A 123 -5.19 22.53 26.62
C ASP A 123 -5.22 24.04 26.27
N PRO A 124 -4.69 24.97 27.10
CA PRO A 124 -4.68 26.39 26.78
C PRO A 124 -3.98 26.71 25.46
N TYR A 125 -2.89 26.00 25.16
CA TYR A 125 -2.13 26.21 23.94
C TYR A 125 -2.83 25.58 22.74
N ARG A 126 -3.32 24.33 22.86
CA ARG A 126 -3.91 23.60 21.73
C ARG A 126 -5.32 24.08 21.40
N ASP A 127 -6.20 24.15 22.40
CA ASP A 127 -7.57 24.60 22.19
C ASP A 127 -7.64 26.11 21.97
N GLY A 128 -6.77 26.88 22.62
CA GLY A 128 -6.59 28.30 22.36
C GLY A 128 -6.11 28.56 20.93
N ALA A 129 -5.08 27.85 20.46
CA ALA A 129 -4.60 27.96 19.07
C ALA A 129 -5.68 27.58 18.06
N ARG A 130 -6.48 26.54 18.31
CA ARG A 130 -7.62 26.18 17.44
C ARG A 130 -8.63 27.32 17.33
N ALA A 131 -9.04 27.92 18.45
CA ALA A 131 -9.98 29.04 18.43
C ALA A 131 -9.40 30.26 17.69
N LEU A 132 -8.11 30.55 17.91
CA LEU A 132 -7.42 31.63 17.18
C LEU A 132 -7.26 31.32 15.70
N ARG A 133 -7.06 30.05 15.30
CA ARG A 133 -6.99 29.65 13.89
C ARG A 133 -8.26 30.01 13.14
N GLU A 134 -9.40 29.72 13.75
CA GLU A 134 -10.72 29.95 13.17
C GLU A 134 -11.05 31.44 13.06
N ALA A 135 -10.70 32.24 14.08
CA ALA A 135 -11.03 33.66 14.13
C ALA A 135 -9.99 34.57 13.45
N LEU A 136 -8.71 34.28 13.61
CA LEU A 136 -7.59 35.17 13.26
C LEU A 136 -6.60 34.57 12.26
N GLY A 137 -6.81 33.31 11.89
CA GLY A 137 -6.01 32.61 10.90
C GLY A 137 -4.83 31.80 11.46
N PRO A 138 -4.19 31.02 10.59
CA PRO A 138 -3.23 29.98 10.98
C PRO A 138 -1.91 30.50 11.57
N GLY A 139 -1.49 31.72 11.22
CA GLY A 139 -0.28 32.33 11.79
C GLY A 139 -0.36 32.52 13.30
N LYS A 140 -1.51 32.97 13.82
CA LYS A 140 -1.74 33.15 15.26
C LYS A 140 -1.81 31.83 16.02
N ALA A 141 -2.41 30.81 15.42
CA ALA A 141 -2.39 29.47 15.96
C ALA A 141 -0.95 28.95 16.13
N ALA A 142 -0.10 29.13 15.12
CA ALA A 142 1.30 28.71 15.17
C ALA A 142 2.12 29.44 16.25
N GLU A 143 1.85 30.73 16.51
CA GLU A 143 2.47 31.47 17.63
C GLU A 143 2.18 30.81 18.98
N VAL A 144 0.91 30.52 19.25
CA VAL A 144 0.48 29.94 20.53
C VAL A 144 0.95 28.49 20.70
N ILE A 145 0.92 27.68 19.64
CA ILE A 145 1.46 26.30 19.72
C ILE A 145 2.97 26.32 19.99
N ARG A 146 3.71 27.25 19.38
CA ARG A 146 5.16 27.40 19.63
C ARG A 146 5.45 27.82 21.08
N GLU A 147 4.64 28.71 21.65
CA GLU A 147 4.73 29.05 23.08
C GLU A 147 4.47 27.82 23.96
N GLY A 148 3.46 27.02 23.63
CA GLY A 148 3.17 25.77 24.34
C GLY A 148 4.30 24.75 24.28
N LEU A 149 4.93 24.57 23.11
CA LEU A 149 6.11 23.71 22.96
C LEU A 149 7.31 24.22 23.77
N ALA A 150 7.49 25.55 23.86
CA ALA A 150 8.55 26.14 24.69
C ALA A 150 8.30 25.95 26.19
N ALA A 151 7.03 26.00 26.63
CA ALA A 151 6.65 25.85 28.03
C ALA A 151 6.62 24.37 28.49
N LEU A 152 6.07 23.48 27.67
CA LEU A 152 5.78 22.09 28.03
C LEU A 152 6.83 21.10 27.51
N GLY A 153 7.69 21.52 26.59
CA GLY A 153 8.59 20.67 25.84
C GLY A 153 7.96 20.07 24.58
N ASP A 154 8.80 19.39 23.81
CA ASP A 154 8.37 18.81 22.54
C ASP A 154 7.38 17.66 22.73
N SER A 155 6.25 17.77 22.03
CA SER A 155 5.24 16.73 21.94
C SER A 155 4.97 16.43 20.46
N PRO A 156 5.06 15.17 20.00
CA PRO A 156 4.84 14.83 18.59
C PRO A 156 3.52 15.39 18.07
N ARG A 157 2.45 15.28 18.87
CA ARG A 157 1.12 15.79 18.50
C ARG A 157 1.11 17.31 18.31
N MET A 158 1.73 18.07 19.22
CA MET A 158 1.78 19.53 19.11
C MET A 158 2.68 19.99 17.97
N LEU A 159 3.75 19.24 17.67
CA LEU A 159 4.62 19.50 16.51
C LEU A 159 3.89 19.26 15.19
N VAL A 160 3.04 18.23 15.11
CA VAL A 160 2.14 18.03 13.95
C VAL A 160 1.18 19.21 13.80
N GLU A 161 0.50 19.61 14.89
CA GLU A 161 -0.43 20.75 14.88
C GLU A 161 0.27 22.07 14.52
N LEU A 162 1.51 22.27 14.97
CA LEU A 162 2.35 23.40 14.57
C LEU A 162 2.64 23.38 13.07
N GLY A 163 3.03 22.22 12.53
CA GLY A 163 3.31 22.07 11.11
C GLY A 163 2.08 22.33 10.25
N ASP A 164 0.91 21.80 10.65
CA ASP A 164 -0.37 22.04 9.99
C ASP A 164 -0.70 23.54 9.95
N ALA A 165 -0.53 24.23 11.09
CA ALA A 165 -0.75 25.67 11.19
C ALA A 165 0.26 26.48 10.36
N LEU A 166 1.54 26.10 10.32
CA LEU A 166 2.57 26.80 9.55
C LEU A 166 2.38 26.64 8.04
N ILE A 167 2.02 25.45 7.57
CA ILE A 167 1.75 25.20 6.14
C ILE A 167 0.50 25.96 5.71
N ALA A 168 -0.57 25.96 6.51
CA ALA A 168 -1.76 26.76 6.26
C ALA A 168 -1.46 28.27 6.26
N ALA A 169 -0.44 28.72 6.99
CA ALA A 169 0.05 30.09 6.99
C ALA A 169 1.08 30.39 5.87
N GLU A 170 1.19 29.51 4.85
CA GLU A 170 2.12 29.60 3.72
C GLU A 170 3.62 29.61 4.13
N ARG A 171 3.93 29.09 5.32
CA ARG A 171 5.30 28.96 5.86
C ARG A 171 5.77 27.52 5.78
N ALA A 172 5.76 26.98 4.55
CA ALA A 172 6.00 25.57 4.26
C ALA A 172 7.32 25.02 4.83
N GLY A 173 8.41 25.79 4.79
CA GLY A 173 9.72 25.36 5.30
C GLY A 173 9.71 25.14 6.83
N GLU A 174 9.14 26.07 7.59
CA GLU A 174 9.02 25.90 9.05
C GLU A 174 8.02 24.79 9.40
N GLY A 175 6.97 24.61 8.60
CA GLY A 175 6.01 23.53 8.78
C GLY A 175 6.64 22.15 8.57
N ALA A 176 7.45 22.01 7.52
CA ALA A 176 8.25 20.81 7.26
C ALA A 176 9.20 20.52 8.43
N GLU A 177 9.86 21.54 8.98
CA GLU A 177 10.72 21.38 10.16
C GLU A 177 9.94 20.86 11.37
N ALA A 178 8.75 21.39 11.64
CA ALA A 178 7.89 20.94 12.73
C ALA A 178 7.45 19.48 12.55
N TRP A 179 6.99 19.10 11.36
CA TRP A 179 6.65 17.70 11.04
C TRP A 179 7.88 16.78 11.14
N SER A 180 9.06 17.23 10.70
CA SER A 180 10.30 16.45 10.81
C SER A 180 10.69 16.19 12.26
N ARG A 181 10.54 17.19 13.13
CA ARG A 181 10.74 17.04 14.58
C ARG A 181 9.73 16.05 15.18
N ALA A 182 8.47 16.09 14.74
CA ALA A 182 7.46 15.12 15.16
C ALA A 182 7.87 13.68 14.78
N LEU A 183 8.30 13.46 13.54
CA LEU A 183 8.73 12.16 13.03
C LEU A 183 10.00 11.63 13.71
N ARG A 184 10.93 12.51 14.11
CA ARG A 184 12.10 12.10 14.91
C ARG A 184 11.73 11.58 16.29
N LEU A 185 10.67 12.12 16.90
CA LEU A 185 10.19 11.69 18.21
C LEU A 185 9.26 10.46 18.12
N ASP A 186 8.47 10.37 17.05
CA ASP A 186 7.46 9.34 16.83
C ASP A 186 7.39 8.97 15.33
N PRO A 187 8.24 8.05 14.86
CA PRO A 187 8.29 7.63 13.45
C PRO A 187 7.00 6.99 12.95
N GLU A 188 6.14 6.45 13.83
CA GLU A 188 4.86 5.81 13.45
C GLU A 188 3.82 6.81 12.90
N ARG A 189 4.13 8.11 12.97
CA ARG A 189 3.33 9.18 12.38
C ARG A 189 3.61 9.43 10.90
N ASP A 190 4.54 8.69 10.30
CA ASP A 190 4.83 8.77 8.87
C ASP A 190 3.56 8.69 8.00
N ARG A 191 2.64 7.77 8.29
CA ARG A 191 1.35 7.64 7.59
C ARG A 191 0.47 8.87 7.74
N ASP A 192 0.47 9.48 8.94
CA ASP A 192 -0.32 10.68 9.26
C ASP A 192 0.20 11.90 8.48
N ILE A 193 1.52 12.01 8.35
CA ILE A 193 2.19 13.05 7.55
C ILE A 193 2.05 12.77 6.04
N GLN A 194 2.13 11.51 5.60
CA GLN A 194 1.90 11.14 4.19
C GLN A 194 0.49 11.51 3.74
N ALA A 195 -0.54 11.20 4.53
CA ALA A 195 -1.91 11.59 4.22
C ALA A 195 -2.07 13.11 4.06
N ARG A 196 -1.40 13.92 4.90
CA ARG A 196 -1.39 15.39 4.77
C ARG A 196 -0.65 15.86 3.52
N LEU A 197 0.46 15.22 3.17
CA LEU A 197 1.19 15.52 1.95
C LEU A 197 0.33 15.22 0.71
N GLU A 198 -0.41 14.11 0.71
CA GLU A 198 -1.36 13.79 -0.36
C GLU A 198 -2.45 14.87 -0.50
N GLU A 199 -3.00 15.35 0.62
CA GLU A 199 -3.98 16.45 0.64
C GLU A 199 -3.43 17.78 0.08
N LEU A 200 -2.12 18.02 0.21
CA LEU A 200 -1.46 19.22 -0.32
C LEU A 200 -1.25 19.19 -1.84
N GLY A 201 -1.32 18.01 -2.48
CA GLY A 201 -1.12 17.84 -3.92
C GLY A 201 0.22 18.42 -4.39
N GLU A 202 0.22 19.27 -5.41
CA GLU A 202 1.45 19.86 -5.97
C GLU A 202 2.28 20.66 -4.95
N LYS A 203 1.65 21.22 -3.90
CA LYS A 203 2.36 21.95 -2.85
C LYS A 203 3.15 21.03 -1.92
N ALA A 204 2.93 19.72 -1.99
CA ALA A 204 3.60 18.73 -1.15
C ALA A 204 5.08 18.56 -1.52
N THR A 205 5.47 18.69 -2.79
CA THR A 205 6.85 18.43 -3.25
C THR A 205 7.92 19.18 -2.45
N PRO A 206 7.87 20.52 -2.30
CA PRO A 206 8.87 21.23 -1.51
C PRO A 206 8.81 20.89 -0.01
N VAL A 207 7.63 20.55 0.51
CA VAL A 207 7.45 20.17 1.93
C VAL A 207 8.07 18.79 2.19
N SER A 208 7.76 17.81 1.35
CA SER A 208 8.32 16.45 1.41
C SER A 208 9.84 16.49 1.29
N ALA A 209 10.38 17.21 0.30
CA ALA A 209 11.83 17.35 0.12
C ALA A 209 12.52 17.95 1.37
N ALA A 210 11.91 18.95 2.00
CA ALA A 210 12.43 19.53 3.24
C ALA A 210 12.39 18.55 4.42
N ILE A 211 11.35 17.72 4.53
CA ILE A 211 11.27 16.68 5.57
C ILE A 211 12.35 15.63 5.36
N VAL A 212 12.48 15.11 4.14
CA VAL A 212 13.51 14.12 3.78
C VAL A 212 14.90 14.68 4.13
N ALA A 213 15.22 15.91 3.70
CA ALA A 213 16.48 16.58 4.03
C ALA A 213 16.70 16.72 5.55
N ALA A 214 15.66 17.05 6.31
CA ALA A 214 15.74 17.18 7.76
C ALA A 214 15.92 15.84 8.48
N LEU A 215 15.36 14.74 7.97
CA LEU A 215 15.53 13.39 8.53
C LEU A 215 16.88 12.78 8.18
N MET A 216 17.50 13.24 7.10
CA MET A 216 18.87 12.88 6.72
C MET A 216 19.94 13.70 7.45
N THR A 217 19.57 14.70 8.26
CA THR A 217 20.53 15.52 9.03
C THR A 217 20.46 15.20 10.53
N GLU A 218 21.56 15.45 11.26
CA GLU A 218 21.75 15.02 12.65
C GLU A 218 20.60 15.47 13.60
N PRO A 219 20.13 14.60 14.53
CA PRO A 219 20.56 13.22 14.74
C PRO A 219 20.05 12.27 13.65
N VAL A 220 20.98 11.59 12.97
CA VAL A 220 20.62 10.57 11.97
C VAL A 220 20.22 9.30 12.71
N THR A 221 18.99 8.82 12.46
CA THR A 221 18.45 7.62 13.12
C THR A 221 17.92 6.65 12.08
N LEU A 222 18.00 5.35 12.36
CA LEU A 222 17.46 4.32 11.47
C LEU A 222 15.96 4.55 11.17
N PRO A 223 15.07 4.76 12.15
CA PRO A 223 13.66 5.04 11.85
C PRO A 223 13.46 6.32 11.02
N GLY A 224 14.25 7.36 11.27
CA GLY A 224 14.19 8.60 10.49
C GLY A 224 14.58 8.40 9.02
N LEU A 225 15.62 7.60 8.75
CA LEU A 225 16.03 7.28 7.39
C LEU A 225 15.03 6.35 6.67
N GLU A 226 14.38 5.43 7.39
CA GLU A 226 13.29 4.61 6.83
C GLU A 226 12.12 5.48 6.37
N VAL A 227 11.70 6.44 7.21
CA VAL A 227 10.67 7.42 6.86
C VAL A 227 11.12 8.31 5.70
N ALA A 228 12.36 8.77 5.68
CA ALA A 228 12.91 9.56 4.59
C ALA A 228 12.89 8.78 3.26
N THR A 229 13.25 7.50 3.29
CA THR A 229 13.20 6.60 2.12
C THR A 229 11.77 6.48 1.61
N ALA A 230 10.80 6.22 2.49
CA ALA A 230 9.39 6.07 2.12
C ALA A 230 8.80 7.36 1.52
N LEU A 231 9.07 8.51 2.15
CA LEU A 231 8.61 9.81 1.66
C LEU A 231 9.23 10.18 0.31
N ALA A 232 10.52 9.90 0.11
CA ALA A 232 11.20 10.14 -1.15
C ALA A 232 10.64 9.27 -2.28
N LEU A 233 10.40 7.97 -2.03
CA LEU A 233 9.77 7.07 -3.01
C LEU A 233 8.35 7.51 -3.36
N ALA A 234 7.54 7.89 -2.36
CA ALA A 234 6.18 8.40 -2.59
C ALA A 234 6.16 9.69 -3.42
N ALA A 235 7.19 10.53 -3.27
CA ALA A 235 7.37 11.74 -4.07
C ALA A 235 8.02 11.50 -5.45
N GLY A 236 8.41 10.25 -5.77
CA GLY A 236 9.12 9.91 -7.00
C GLY A 236 10.61 10.33 -7.02
N ASP A 237 11.17 10.77 -5.89
CA ASP A 237 12.57 11.14 -5.75
C ASP A 237 13.43 9.91 -5.44
N THR A 238 13.76 9.15 -6.50
CA THR A 238 14.58 7.94 -6.39
C THR A 238 16.00 8.25 -5.88
N ALA A 239 16.54 9.43 -6.20
CA ALA A 239 17.89 9.81 -5.79
C ALA A 239 17.98 10.02 -4.27
N ALA A 240 17.01 10.74 -3.69
CA ALA A 240 16.95 10.93 -2.24
C ALA A 240 16.66 9.62 -1.49
N ALA A 241 15.82 8.75 -2.07
CA ALA A 241 15.57 7.41 -1.49
C ALA A 241 16.84 6.55 -1.44
N LEU A 242 17.66 6.59 -2.49
CA LEU A 242 18.95 5.88 -2.53
C LEU A 242 19.98 6.48 -1.57
N ASP A 243 20.05 7.81 -1.42
CA ASP A 243 20.93 8.45 -0.41
C ASP A 243 20.54 8.02 1.01
N ALA A 244 19.24 8.03 1.33
CA ALA A 244 18.74 7.57 2.62
C ALA A 244 19.07 6.09 2.88
N ARG A 245 18.87 5.21 1.89
CA ARG A 245 19.25 3.79 1.99
C ARG A 245 20.76 3.58 2.14
N GLY A 246 21.59 4.32 1.39
CA GLY A 246 23.05 4.26 1.54
C GLY A 246 23.49 4.61 2.97
N ARG A 247 22.88 5.64 3.58
CA ARG A 247 23.13 5.98 4.99
C ARG A 247 22.67 4.90 5.96
N ILE A 248 21.55 4.22 5.69
CA ILE A 248 21.11 3.06 6.49
C ILE A 248 22.16 1.95 6.45
N THR A 249 22.67 1.63 5.26
CA THR A 249 23.76 0.67 5.09
C THR A 249 24.99 1.07 5.91
N ASP A 250 25.33 2.36 5.93
CA ASP A 250 26.46 2.90 6.68
C ASP A 250 26.30 2.90 8.21
N LEU A 251 25.07 2.87 8.72
CA LEU A 251 24.81 2.70 10.17
C LEU A 251 25.21 1.31 10.68
N TYR A 252 25.21 0.30 9.81
CA TYR A 252 25.60 -1.05 10.19
C TYR A 252 27.11 -1.27 10.00
N PRO A 253 27.80 -1.93 10.95
CA PRO A 253 29.22 -2.23 10.81
C PRO A 253 29.52 -3.06 9.55
N PRO A 254 30.69 -2.88 8.91
CA PRO A 254 31.11 -3.70 7.78
C PRO A 254 31.10 -5.20 8.11
N GLY A 255 30.56 -6.01 7.21
CA GLY A 255 30.53 -7.48 7.33
C GLY A 255 29.39 -8.06 8.16
N THR A 256 28.47 -7.24 8.70
CA THR A 256 27.26 -7.76 9.35
C THR A 256 26.21 -8.19 8.32
N THR A 257 25.39 -9.17 8.69
CA THR A 257 24.23 -9.58 7.89
C THR A 257 23.27 -8.41 7.67
N ASP A 258 23.06 -7.57 8.69
CA ASP A 258 22.17 -6.42 8.61
C ASP A 258 22.65 -5.39 7.58
N ARG A 259 23.98 -5.18 7.46
CA ARG A 259 24.55 -4.32 6.42
C ARG A 259 24.33 -4.90 5.02
N THR A 260 24.54 -6.21 4.86
CA THR A 260 24.30 -6.88 3.57
C THR A 260 22.82 -6.79 3.17
N SER A 261 21.90 -7.03 4.10
CA SER A 261 20.47 -6.88 3.85
C SER A 261 20.09 -5.42 3.52
N ALA A 262 20.64 -4.43 4.24
CA ALA A 262 20.41 -3.02 3.92
C ALA A 262 20.91 -2.63 2.52
N TRP A 263 22.08 -3.14 2.12
CA TRP A 263 22.62 -2.89 0.78
C TRP A 263 21.79 -3.60 -0.31
N ALA A 264 21.31 -4.82 -0.06
CA ALA A 264 20.39 -5.51 -0.97
C ALA A 264 19.09 -4.72 -1.18
N GLU A 265 18.53 -4.14 -0.11
CA GLU A 265 17.35 -3.27 -0.18
C GLU A 265 17.59 -1.99 -0.99
N GLU A 266 18.76 -1.38 -0.86
CA GLU A 266 19.17 -0.26 -1.73
C GLU A 266 19.21 -0.68 -3.22
N LEU A 267 19.78 -1.86 -3.50
CA LEU A 267 19.89 -2.39 -4.86
C LEU A 267 18.52 -2.72 -5.45
N ARG A 268 17.55 -3.22 -4.67
CA ARG A 268 16.18 -3.45 -5.14
C ARG A 268 15.57 -2.17 -5.71
N ILE A 269 15.73 -1.04 -5.02
CA ILE A 269 15.27 0.27 -5.51
C ILE A 269 16.01 0.65 -6.81
N ARG A 270 17.35 0.51 -6.82
CA ARG A 270 18.17 0.86 -7.98
C ARG A 270 17.83 0.02 -9.21
N VAL A 271 17.64 -1.28 -9.05
CA VAL A 271 17.25 -2.22 -10.11
C VAL A 271 15.83 -1.92 -10.59
N ALA A 272 14.89 -1.57 -9.70
CA ALA A 272 13.50 -1.31 -10.06
C ALA A 272 13.25 0.07 -10.70
N ALA A 273 14.02 1.10 -10.35
CA ALA A 273 13.73 2.49 -10.77
C ALA A 273 14.92 3.24 -11.37
N GLY A 274 16.16 2.80 -11.12
CA GLY A 274 17.37 3.47 -11.59
C GLY A 274 17.77 3.17 -13.04
N ASP A 275 18.87 3.79 -13.47
CA ASP A 275 19.51 3.48 -14.73
C ASP A 275 20.04 2.03 -14.72
N PRO A 276 19.74 1.21 -15.74
CA PRO A 276 20.10 -0.20 -15.73
C PRO A 276 21.62 -0.45 -15.78
N ALA A 277 22.42 0.44 -16.40
CA ALA A 277 23.87 0.28 -16.45
C ALA A 277 24.52 0.64 -15.10
N GLU A 278 24.02 1.69 -14.44
CA GLU A 278 24.44 2.01 -13.06
C GLU A 278 24.03 0.91 -12.07
N ALA A 279 22.83 0.34 -12.23
CA ALA A 279 22.37 -0.80 -11.44
C ALA A 279 23.25 -2.04 -11.66
N ALA A 280 23.69 -2.32 -12.89
CA ALA A 280 24.59 -3.43 -13.19
C ALA A 280 25.95 -3.26 -12.51
N THR A 281 26.50 -2.05 -12.54
CA THR A 281 27.76 -1.72 -11.85
C THR A 281 27.63 -1.92 -10.34
N ALA A 282 26.51 -1.48 -9.76
CA ALA A 282 26.25 -1.62 -8.33
C ALA A 282 26.06 -3.09 -7.90
N LEU A 283 25.32 -3.86 -8.69
CA LEU A 283 25.13 -5.30 -8.46
C LEU A 283 26.45 -6.07 -8.57
N ALA A 284 27.33 -5.71 -9.52
CA ALA A 284 28.65 -6.32 -9.63
C ALA A 284 29.50 -6.08 -8.37
N ALA A 285 29.50 -4.85 -7.84
CA ALA A 285 30.18 -4.53 -6.58
C ALA A 285 29.60 -5.29 -5.38
N PHE A 286 28.27 -5.44 -5.32
CA PHE A 286 27.61 -6.24 -4.29
C PHE A 286 27.99 -7.72 -4.37
N ARG A 287 28.00 -8.29 -5.58
CA ARG A 287 28.43 -9.68 -5.83
C ARG A 287 29.88 -9.91 -5.41
N GLU A 288 30.78 -8.96 -5.68
CA GLU A 288 32.18 -9.06 -5.27
C GLU A 288 32.32 -9.08 -3.74
N ALA A 289 31.54 -8.25 -3.04
CA ALA A 289 31.56 -8.20 -1.58
C ALA A 289 30.82 -9.37 -0.91
N HIS A 290 29.77 -9.89 -1.55
CA HIS A 290 28.83 -10.86 -1.00
C HIS A 290 28.45 -11.97 -2.01
N PRO A 291 29.42 -12.78 -2.47
CA PRO A 291 29.20 -13.76 -3.54
C PRO A 291 28.19 -14.87 -3.17
N GLU A 292 28.03 -15.16 -1.88
CA GLU A 292 27.12 -16.18 -1.35
C GLU A 292 25.73 -15.64 -1.00
N SER A 293 25.43 -14.37 -1.31
CA SER A 293 24.13 -13.78 -0.97
C SER A 293 23.02 -14.39 -1.83
N SER A 294 21.96 -14.88 -1.17
CA SER A 294 20.75 -15.36 -1.85
C SER A 294 20.00 -14.25 -2.60
N ASP A 295 20.24 -12.97 -2.27
CA ASP A 295 19.63 -11.83 -2.95
C ASP A 295 20.11 -11.67 -4.40
N LEU A 296 21.28 -12.25 -4.75
CA LEU A 296 21.87 -12.14 -6.09
C LEU A 296 20.95 -12.71 -7.18
N ASP A 297 20.26 -13.81 -6.90
CA ASP A 297 19.34 -14.46 -7.84
C ASP A 297 18.20 -13.50 -8.25
N GLU A 298 17.50 -12.96 -7.25
CA GLU A 298 16.39 -12.02 -7.45
C GLU A 298 16.86 -10.73 -8.15
N LEU A 299 17.95 -10.13 -7.67
CA LEU A 299 18.46 -8.86 -8.19
C LEU A 299 18.89 -8.98 -9.66
N ALA A 300 19.62 -10.05 -9.99
CA ALA A 300 20.08 -10.29 -11.35
C ALA A 300 18.91 -10.64 -12.30
N ALA A 301 17.98 -11.49 -11.85
CA ALA A 301 16.79 -11.84 -12.62
C ALA A 301 15.89 -10.63 -12.89
N THR A 302 15.83 -9.66 -11.97
CA THR A 302 15.05 -8.43 -12.16
C THR A 302 15.77 -7.43 -13.07
N LEU A 303 17.09 -7.35 -13.00
CA LEU A 303 17.89 -6.40 -13.77
C LEU A 303 18.08 -6.82 -15.23
N ALA A 304 18.32 -8.10 -15.51
CA ALA A 304 18.63 -8.58 -16.85
C ALA A 304 17.56 -8.23 -17.92
N PRO A 305 16.23 -8.35 -17.66
CA PRO A 305 15.20 -7.91 -18.59
C PRO A 305 15.26 -6.42 -18.91
N ARG A 306 15.62 -5.57 -17.93
CA ARG A 306 15.75 -4.11 -18.12
C ARG A 306 16.97 -3.78 -18.99
N LEU A 307 18.09 -4.45 -18.74
CA LEU A 307 19.29 -4.33 -19.58
C LEU A 307 18.97 -4.73 -21.03
N LEU A 308 18.23 -5.83 -21.23
CA LEU A 308 17.78 -6.25 -22.56
C LEU A 308 16.88 -5.20 -23.22
N ALA A 309 15.91 -4.65 -22.49
CA ALA A 309 15.01 -3.60 -22.99
C ALA A 309 15.77 -2.30 -23.36
N ALA A 310 16.90 -2.02 -22.68
CA ALA A 310 17.82 -0.94 -23.02
C ALA A 310 18.78 -1.28 -24.18
N GLY A 311 18.67 -2.47 -24.80
CA GLY A 311 19.54 -2.93 -25.87
C GLY A 311 20.92 -3.42 -25.40
N MET A 312 21.14 -3.57 -24.09
CA MET A 312 22.40 -3.96 -23.47
C MET A 312 22.47 -5.48 -23.24
N ARG A 313 22.38 -6.24 -24.34
CA ARG A 313 22.30 -7.71 -24.29
C ARG A 313 23.49 -8.38 -23.60
N GLU A 314 24.71 -7.96 -23.92
CA GLU A 314 25.93 -8.53 -23.31
C GLU A 314 25.97 -8.28 -21.80
N ALA A 315 25.63 -7.06 -21.37
CA ALA A 315 25.54 -6.74 -19.95
C ALA A 315 24.47 -7.57 -19.22
N ALA A 316 23.34 -7.85 -19.89
CA ALA A 316 22.30 -8.71 -19.33
C ALA A 316 22.81 -10.14 -19.10
N LEU A 317 23.62 -10.69 -20.01
CA LEU A 317 24.24 -12.01 -19.85
C LEU A 317 25.31 -11.99 -18.74
N GLU A 318 26.16 -10.96 -18.72
CA GLU A 318 27.23 -10.79 -17.72
C GLU A 318 26.69 -10.69 -16.29
N VAL A 319 25.59 -9.97 -16.09
CA VAL A 319 24.92 -9.84 -14.79
C VAL A 319 24.42 -11.18 -14.27
N LEU A 320 24.03 -12.11 -15.15
CA LEU A 320 23.52 -13.43 -14.78
C LEU A 320 24.62 -14.49 -14.65
N GLU A 321 25.82 -14.21 -15.18
CA GLU A 321 26.90 -15.17 -15.22
C GLU A 321 27.41 -15.50 -13.80
N GLY A 322 27.55 -16.79 -13.52
CA GLY A 322 28.05 -17.28 -12.23
C GLY A 322 27.09 -17.14 -11.05
N ILE A 323 25.87 -16.61 -11.25
CA ILE A 323 24.85 -16.55 -10.20
C ILE A 323 24.05 -17.85 -10.19
N GLU A 324 24.01 -18.48 -9.03
CA GLU A 324 23.20 -19.66 -8.76
C GLU A 324 21.81 -19.23 -8.28
N GLY A 325 20.78 -19.93 -8.76
CA GLY A 325 19.39 -19.68 -8.39
C GLY A 325 18.43 -19.80 -9.57
N PRO A 326 17.15 -20.10 -9.29
CA PRO A 326 16.16 -20.35 -10.33
C PRO A 326 15.87 -19.12 -11.20
N GLY A 327 15.86 -17.92 -10.62
CA GLY A 327 15.53 -16.69 -11.35
C GLY A 327 16.58 -16.34 -12.41
N ALA A 328 17.84 -16.26 -11.99
CA ALA A 328 18.96 -15.94 -12.84
C ALA A 328 19.19 -17.03 -13.89
N ALA A 329 19.08 -18.31 -13.51
CA ALA A 329 19.19 -19.41 -14.45
C ALA A 329 18.11 -19.36 -15.55
N LEU A 330 16.87 -19.00 -15.17
CA LEU A 330 15.76 -18.88 -16.11
C LEU A 330 15.91 -17.69 -17.06
N GLU A 331 16.25 -16.50 -16.56
CA GLU A 331 16.49 -15.34 -17.41
C GLU A 331 17.67 -15.56 -18.36
N ARG A 332 18.74 -16.19 -17.87
CA ARG A 332 19.89 -16.59 -18.70
C ARG A 332 19.47 -17.54 -19.81
N ALA A 333 18.64 -18.52 -19.47
CA ALA A 333 18.12 -19.47 -20.45
C ALA A 333 17.34 -18.75 -21.55
N PHE A 334 16.40 -17.87 -21.21
CA PHE A 334 15.62 -17.14 -22.20
C PHE A 334 16.47 -16.20 -23.06
N LEU A 335 17.48 -15.55 -22.50
CA LEU A 335 18.43 -14.75 -23.28
C LEU A 335 19.22 -15.62 -24.27
N LEU A 336 19.76 -16.75 -23.84
CA LEU A 336 20.49 -17.68 -24.72
C LEU A 336 19.59 -18.20 -25.85
N LEU A 337 18.35 -18.58 -25.53
CA LEU A 337 17.36 -19.04 -26.49
C LEU A 337 16.99 -17.95 -27.52
N GLU A 338 16.85 -16.70 -27.09
CA GLU A 338 16.63 -15.57 -28.00
C GLU A 338 17.81 -15.37 -28.96
N GLY A 339 19.03 -15.65 -28.50
CA GLY A 339 20.26 -15.55 -29.28
C GLY A 339 20.51 -16.72 -30.22
N GLY A 340 19.67 -17.76 -30.17
CA GLY A 340 19.83 -18.98 -30.94
C GLY A 340 20.86 -19.97 -30.37
N ALA A 341 21.40 -19.71 -29.18
CA ALA A 341 22.26 -20.63 -28.44
C ALA A 341 21.39 -21.68 -27.72
N PHE A 342 20.72 -22.53 -28.51
CA PHE A 342 19.72 -23.48 -28.00
C PHE A 342 20.30 -24.51 -27.02
N PRO A 343 21.45 -25.16 -27.30
CA PRO A 343 22.03 -26.13 -26.35
C PRO A 343 22.32 -25.52 -24.98
N GLU A 344 22.92 -24.33 -24.95
CA GLU A 344 23.25 -23.59 -23.74
C GLU A 344 21.98 -23.10 -23.03
N GLY A 345 21.00 -22.61 -23.78
CA GLY A 345 19.69 -22.20 -23.25
C GLY A 345 18.93 -23.37 -22.61
N ILE A 346 18.95 -24.55 -23.22
CA ILE A 346 18.34 -25.77 -22.66
C ILE A 346 19.06 -26.20 -21.37
N ALA A 347 20.39 -26.18 -21.35
CA ALA A 347 21.15 -26.50 -20.15
C ALA A 347 20.86 -25.51 -18.99
N ALA A 348 20.72 -24.22 -19.30
CA ALA A 348 20.33 -23.21 -18.34
C ALA A 348 18.89 -23.42 -17.81
N LEU A 349 17.93 -23.79 -18.68
CA LEU A 349 16.57 -24.17 -18.24
C LEU A 349 16.63 -25.35 -17.26
N GLN A 350 17.38 -26.39 -17.59
CA GLN A 350 17.52 -27.59 -16.77
C GLN A 350 18.13 -27.29 -15.40
N THR A 351 19.06 -26.33 -15.34
CA THR A 351 19.67 -25.86 -14.09
C THR A 351 18.64 -25.20 -13.17
N ALA A 352 17.67 -24.47 -13.74
CA ALA A 352 16.63 -23.81 -12.95
C ALA A 352 15.60 -24.81 -12.37
N LEU A 353 15.33 -25.92 -13.06
CA LEU A 353 14.21 -26.83 -12.75
C LEU A 353 14.07 -27.28 -11.29
N PRO A 354 15.14 -27.66 -10.55
CA PRO A 354 14.99 -28.22 -9.21
C PRO A 354 14.33 -27.27 -8.20
N ASP A 355 14.54 -25.96 -8.38
CA ASP A 355 14.11 -24.93 -7.44
C ASP A 355 12.83 -24.18 -7.90
N LEU A 356 12.27 -24.57 -9.04
CA LEU A 356 11.01 -24.02 -9.53
C LEU A 356 9.79 -24.70 -8.90
N ALA A 357 8.69 -23.97 -8.81
CA ALA A 357 7.40 -24.55 -8.41
C ALA A 357 7.02 -25.71 -9.36
N PRO A 358 6.48 -26.85 -8.87
CA PRO A 358 6.31 -28.07 -9.67
C PRO A 358 5.55 -27.90 -11.00
N ALA A 359 4.50 -27.08 -11.00
CA ALA A 359 3.74 -26.79 -12.22
C ALA A 359 4.61 -26.07 -13.25
N PHE A 360 5.34 -25.04 -12.83
CA PHE A 360 6.21 -24.26 -13.70
C PHE A 360 7.47 -25.04 -14.13
N ALA A 361 8.02 -25.88 -13.26
CA ALA A 361 9.11 -26.80 -13.60
C ALA A 361 8.70 -27.78 -14.71
N THR A 362 7.47 -28.32 -14.64
CA THR A 362 6.93 -29.21 -15.68
C THR A 362 6.86 -28.50 -17.02
N GLU A 363 6.40 -27.24 -17.03
CA GLU A 363 6.33 -26.43 -18.25
C GLU A 363 7.72 -26.15 -18.85
N MET A 364 8.70 -25.81 -18.01
CA MET A 364 10.07 -25.59 -18.46
C MET A 364 10.72 -26.88 -18.98
N LEU A 365 10.40 -28.02 -18.36
CA LEU A 365 10.86 -29.33 -18.83
C LEU A 365 10.26 -29.66 -20.20
N ASP A 366 8.96 -29.43 -20.39
CA ASP A 366 8.28 -29.63 -21.67
C ASP A 366 8.87 -28.72 -22.77
N LEU A 367 9.21 -27.48 -22.43
CA LEU A 367 9.89 -26.56 -23.33
C LEU A 367 11.29 -27.08 -23.69
N ALA A 368 12.10 -27.47 -22.70
CA ALA A 368 13.44 -28.00 -22.93
C ALA A 368 13.42 -29.26 -23.80
N LEU A 369 12.43 -30.14 -23.59
CA LEU A 369 12.22 -31.33 -24.40
C LEU A 369 11.84 -30.96 -25.85
N ALA A 370 10.86 -30.09 -26.03
CA ALA A 370 10.44 -29.63 -27.36
C ALA A 370 11.60 -28.98 -28.13
N LEU A 371 12.40 -28.15 -27.47
CA LEU A 371 13.58 -27.52 -28.07
C LEU A 371 14.68 -28.52 -28.45
N SER A 372 14.79 -29.64 -27.73
CA SER A 372 15.79 -30.69 -27.99
C SER A 372 15.42 -31.60 -29.17
N GLU A 373 14.13 -31.70 -29.50
CA GLU A 373 13.60 -32.64 -30.50
C GLU A 373 13.39 -32.00 -31.88
N VAL A 374 13.44 -30.68 -31.99
CA VAL A 374 13.16 -29.93 -33.24
C VAL A 374 14.43 -29.37 -33.90
N THR A 375 14.34 -29.04 -35.19
CA THR A 375 15.42 -28.32 -35.87
C THR A 375 15.56 -26.89 -35.34
N THR A 376 16.67 -26.21 -35.67
CA THR A 376 16.92 -24.80 -35.31
C THR A 376 15.78 -23.86 -35.72
N VAL A 377 15.10 -24.12 -36.84
CA VAL A 377 13.96 -23.31 -37.31
C VAL A 377 12.77 -23.49 -36.37
N GLY A 378 12.48 -24.74 -35.98
CA GLY A 378 11.45 -25.06 -35.00
C GLY A 378 11.77 -24.52 -33.60
N ALA A 379 13.02 -24.69 -33.16
CA ALA A 379 13.50 -24.22 -31.88
C ALA A 379 13.40 -22.69 -31.76
N SER A 380 13.72 -21.96 -32.84
CA SER A 380 13.55 -20.51 -32.89
C SER A 380 12.10 -20.08 -32.70
N LEU A 381 11.14 -20.77 -33.32
CA LEU A 381 9.73 -20.47 -33.13
C LEU A 381 9.26 -20.79 -31.70
N ALA A 382 9.63 -21.96 -31.18
CA ALA A 382 9.31 -22.39 -29.82
C ALA A 382 9.89 -21.44 -28.76
N ALA A 383 11.16 -21.04 -28.92
CA ALA A 383 11.82 -20.08 -28.04
C ALA A 383 11.12 -18.73 -28.03
N ARG A 384 10.79 -18.16 -29.21
CA ARG A 384 10.08 -16.88 -29.30
C ARG A 384 8.71 -16.93 -28.62
N ALA A 385 7.96 -18.01 -28.80
CA ALA A 385 6.68 -18.21 -28.12
C ALA A 385 6.87 -18.32 -26.60
N ALA A 386 7.84 -19.10 -26.14
CA ALA A 386 8.14 -19.24 -24.72
C ALA A 386 8.59 -17.93 -24.07
N ILE A 387 9.42 -17.12 -24.75
CA ILE A 387 9.84 -15.80 -24.29
C ILE A 387 8.65 -14.85 -24.22
N ALA A 388 7.79 -14.80 -25.25
CA ALA A 388 6.60 -13.95 -25.23
C ALA A 388 5.71 -14.28 -24.01
N ARG A 389 5.51 -15.57 -23.74
CA ARG A 389 4.78 -16.07 -22.57
C ARG A 389 5.45 -15.66 -21.25
N HIS A 390 6.75 -15.90 -21.10
CA HIS A 390 7.53 -15.53 -19.91
C HIS A 390 7.47 -14.03 -19.61
N ARG A 391 7.41 -13.20 -20.65
CA ARG A 391 7.23 -11.75 -20.54
C ARG A 391 5.77 -11.32 -20.32
N GLY A 392 4.88 -12.24 -19.93
CA GLY A 392 3.47 -11.95 -19.62
C GLY A 392 2.60 -11.68 -20.85
N ARG A 393 2.99 -12.14 -22.05
CA ARG A 393 2.24 -11.95 -23.31
C ARG A 393 1.82 -13.30 -23.92
N PRO A 394 0.90 -14.04 -23.25
CA PRO A 394 0.49 -15.37 -23.69
C PRO A 394 -0.28 -15.37 -25.02
N ASP A 395 -1.08 -14.34 -25.31
CA ASP A 395 -1.81 -14.22 -26.57
C ASP A 395 -0.85 -14.08 -27.76
N GLU A 396 0.22 -13.29 -27.58
CA GLU A 396 1.28 -13.16 -28.58
C GLU A 396 2.02 -14.48 -28.77
N ALA A 397 2.31 -15.21 -27.68
CA ALA A 397 2.93 -16.54 -27.77
C ALA A 397 2.10 -17.50 -28.63
N VAL A 398 0.78 -17.53 -28.44
CA VAL A 398 -0.15 -18.34 -29.25
C VAL A 398 -0.18 -17.86 -30.70
N ALA A 399 -0.26 -16.55 -30.93
CA ALA A 399 -0.27 -15.98 -32.28
C ALA A 399 1.02 -16.30 -33.05
N LEU A 400 2.18 -16.23 -32.38
CA LEU A 400 3.47 -16.59 -32.96
C LEU A 400 3.47 -18.02 -33.48
N VAL A 401 3.01 -18.98 -32.67
CA VAL A 401 2.91 -20.39 -33.10
C VAL A 401 1.93 -20.53 -34.26
N ARG A 402 0.72 -19.97 -34.15
CA ARG A 402 -0.32 -20.03 -35.19
C ARG A 402 0.17 -19.52 -36.55
N GLU A 403 0.92 -18.42 -36.58
CA GLU A 403 1.40 -17.80 -37.81
C GLU A 403 2.71 -18.41 -38.33
N GLY A 404 3.52 -18.96 -37.44
CA GLY A 404 4.84 -19.50 -37.74
C GLY A 404 4.85 -20.98 -38.13
N ILE A 405 3.86 -21.76 -37.68
CA ILE A 405 3.91 -23.23 -37.74
C ILE A 405 4.03 -23.79 -39.16
N ASP A 406 3.43 -23.15 -40.16
CA ASP A 406 3.50 -23.65 -41.54
C ASP A 406 4.87 -23.41 -42.19
N ARG A 407 5.69 -22.54 -41.59
CA ARG A 407 7.06 -22.24 -42.03
C ARG A 407 8.11 -23.15 -41.40
N VAL A 408 7.76 -23.93 -40.36
CA VAL A 408 8.67 -24.91 -39.77
C VAL A 408 8.64 -26.25 -40.53
N PRO A 409 9.74 -27.02 -40.51
CA PRO A 409 9.79 -28.36 -41.10
C PRO A 409 8.67 -29.27 -40.57
N ALA A 410 8.15 -30.15 -41.43
CA ALA A 410 7.06 -31.04 -41.05
C ALA A 410 7.39 -31.98 -39.88
N SER A 411 8.68 -32.31 -39.70
CA SER A 411 9.19 -33.09 -38.55
C SER A 411 9.01 -32.38 -37.21
N ASP A 412 9.01 -31.04 -37.21
CA ASP A 412 9.03 -30.23 -35.99
C ASP A 412 7.62 -29.81 -35.55
N ARG A 413 6.68 -29.84 -36.50
CA ARG A 413 5.31 -29.35 -36.31
C ARG A 413 4.58 -30.02 -35.14
N PRO A 414 4.66 -31.35 -34.91
CA PRO A 414 3.94 -31.98 -33.80
C PRO A 414 4.33 -31.41 -32.44
N ALA A 415 5.64 -31.33 -32.16
CA ALA A 415 6.16 -30.79 -30.90
C ALA A 415 5.79 -29.32 -30.68
N ILE A 416 5.88 -28.49 -31.73
CA ILE A 416 5.55 -27.06 -31.65
C ILE A 416 4.04 -26.83 -31.52
N LEU A 417 3.21 -27.60 -32.23
CA LEU A 417 1.75 -27.56 -32.07
C LEU A 417 1.35 -27.97 -30.64
N ALA A 418 2.00 -28.98 -30.06
CA ALA A 418 1.72 -29.41 -28.70
C ALA A 418 2.12 -28.33 -27.67
N LEU A 419 3.27 -27.68 -27.86
CA LEU A 419 3.68 -26.52 -27.06
C LEU A 419 2.67 -25.36 -27.19
N GLY A 420 2.23 -25.06 -28.41
CA GLY A 420 1.19 -24.06 -28.69
C GLY A 420 -0.13 -24.37 -28.00
N ALA A 421 -0.58 -25.63 -28.04
CA ALA A 421 -1.79 -26.08 -27.37
C ALA A 421 -1.72 -25.90 -25.84
N ARG A 422 -0.60 -26.27 -25.21
CA ARG A 422 -0.38 -26.05 -23.76
C ARG A 422 -0.36 -24.57 -23.41
N THR A 423 0.30 -23.76 -24.22
CA THR A 423 0.35 -22.30 -24.04
C THR A 423 -1.04 -21.68 -24.14
N ALA A 424 -1.85 -22.13 -25.11
CA ALA A 424 -3.22 -21.67 -25.28
C ALA A 424 -4.14 -22.11 -24.12
N ASP A 425 -4.01 -23.34 -23.61
CA ASP A 425 -4.76 -23.79 -22.43
C ASP A 425 -4.47 -22.91 -21.21
N GLN A 426 -3.20 -22.62 -20.95
CA GLN A 426 -2.78 -21.76 -19.83
C GLN A 426 -3.27 -20.32 -19.99
N ALA A 427 -3.37 -19.84 -21.24
CA ALA A 427 -3.94 -18.54 -21.57
C ALA A 427 -5.48 -18.51 -21.51
N GLY A 428 -6.15 -19.65 -21.28
CA GLY A 428 -7.60 -19.75 -21.34
C GLY A 428 -8.18 -19.68 -22.77
N LEU A 429 -7.34 -19.82 -23.80
CA LEU A 429 -7.70 -19.77 -25.22
C LEU A 429 -8.11 -21.16 -25.74
N ALA A 430 -9.22 -21.68 -25.21
CA ALA A 430 -9.66 -23.06 -25.47
C ALA A 430 -9.84 -23.40 -26.97
N ALA A 431 -10.33 -22.44 -27.77
CA ALA A 431 -10.53 -22.63 -29.21
C ALA A 431 -9.20 -22.78 -29.97
N GLU A 432 -8.19 -21.97 -29.62
CA GLU A 432 -6.86 -22.07 -30.21
C GLU A 432 -6.16 -23.36 -29.78
N ALA A 433 -6.31 -23.76 -28.52
CA ALA A 433 -5.77 -25.01 -28.02
C ALA A 433 -6.37 -26.23 -28.74
N ALA A 434 -7.70 -26.23 -28.97
CA ALA A 434 -8.38 -27.25 -29.76
C ALA A 434 -7.94 -27.24 -31.24
N SER A 435 -7.75 -26.06 -31.82
CA SER A 435 -7.24 -25.88 -33.18
C SER A 435 -5.87 -26.54 -33.37
N PHE A 436 -4.90 -26.25 -32.48
CA PHE A 436 -3.58 -26.86 -32.54
C PHE A 436 -3.62 -28.39 -32.42
N ARG A 437 -4.41 -28.92 -31.47
CA ARG A 437 -4.57 -30.37 -31.29
C ARG A 437 -5.24 -31.03 -32.49
N SER A 438 -6.20 -30.36 -33.10
CA SER A 438 -6.88 -30.86 -34.31
C SER A 438 -5.90 -31.08 -35.45
N ARG A 439 -4.93 -30.18 -35.62
CA ARG A 439 -3.86 -30.35 -36.61
C ARG A 439 -2.95 -31.54 -36.30
N ILE A 440 -2.57 -31.76 -35.04
CA ILE A 440 -1.79 -32.95 -34.66
C ILE A 440 -2.57 -34.23 -34.98
N VAL A 441 -3.85 -34.29 -34.61
CA VAL A 441 -4.70 -35.47 -34.83
C VAL A 441 -4.93 -35.75 -36.32
N ALA A 442 -5.07 -34.71 -37.14
CA ALA A 442 -5.32 -34.84 -38.57
C ALA A 442 -4.06 -35.16 -39.38
N GLU A 443 -2.94 -34.49 -39.08
CA GLU A 443 -1.74 -34.48 -39.94
C GLU A 443 -0.59 -35.36 -39.39
N HIS A 444 -0.61 -35.72 -38.10
CA HIS A 444 0.57 -36.25 -37.39
C HIS A 444 0.25 -37.45 -36.48
N GLN A 445 -0.42 -38.48 -37.00
CA GLN A 445 -0.90 -39.63 -36.21
C GLN A 445 0.21 -40.54 -35.64
N ASP A 446 1.37 -40.54 -36.28
CA ASP A 446 2.54 -41.32 -35.86
C ASP A 446 3.45 -40.56 -34.87
N ALA A 447 3.14 -39.29 -34.58
CA ALA A 447 3.95 -38.46 -33.70
C ALA A 447 3.76 -38.80 -32.21
N ARG A 448 4.79 -38.56 -31.41
CA ARG A 448 4.77 -38.79 -29.95
C ARG A 448 3.66 -38.00 -29.25
N GLU A 449 3.32 -36.82 -29.77
CA GLU A 449 2.34 -35.88 -29.23
C GLU A 449 0.90 -36.28 -29.54
N TYR A 450 0.68 -37.15 -30.53
CA TYR A 450 -0.65 -37.54 -30.99
C TYR A 450 -1.54 -38.07 -29.87
N PRO A 451 -1.09 -39.01 -29.00
CA PRO A 451 -1.98 -39.60 -28.01
C PRO A 451 -2.59 -38.61 -27.04
N GLU A 452 -1.76 -37.69 -26.52
CA GLU A 452 -2.21 -36.65 -25.60
C GLU A 452 -3.08 -35.63 -26.33
N ALA A 453 -2.69 -35.20 -27.52
CA ALA A 453 -3.46 -34.26 -28.33
C ALA A 453 -4.86 -34.80 -28.66
N ALA A 454 -4.98 -36.08 -29.02
CA ALA A 454 -6.24 -36.75 -29.31
C ALA A 454 -7.14 -36.83 -28.07
N LEU A 455 -6.59 -37.23 -26.91
CA LEU A 455 -7.36 -37.30 -25.67
C LEU A 455 -7.88 -35.91 -25.26
N MET A 456 -7.03 -34.88 -25.32
CA MET A 456 -7.39 -33.53 -24.91
C MET A 456 -8.36 -32.87 -25.90
N LEU A 457 -8.20 -33.11 -27.21
CA LEU A 457 -9.14 -32.66 -28.23
C LEU A 457 -10.52 -33.31 -28.04
N ALA A 458 -10.56 -34.63 -27.81
CA ALA A 458 -11.82 -35.33 -27.56
C ALA A 458 -12.56 -34.77 -26.36
N ARG A 459 -11.85 -34.42 -25.27
CA ARG A 459 -12.44 -33.75 -24.10
C ARG A 459 -13.03 -32.39 -24.44
N ALA A 460 -12.29 -31.56 -25.17
CA ALA A 460 -12.75 -30.23 -25.59
C ALA A 460 -13.99 -30.33 -26.48
N VAL A 461 -13.95 -31.18 -27.51
CA VAL A 461 -15.07 -31.38 -28.44
C VAL A 461 -16.27 -32.01 -27.74
N ALA A 462 -16.08 -32.93 -26.78
CA ALA A 462 -17.18 -33.50 -26.00
C ALA A 462 -17.92 -32.48 -25.11
N ALA A 463 -17.27 -31.37 -24.75
CA ALA A 463 -17.89 -30.29 -23.99
C ALA A 463 -18.76 -29.37 -24.87
N GLU A 464 -18.56 -29.38 -26.19
CA GLU A 464 -19.33 -28.57 -27.14
C GLU A 464 -20.69 -29.21 -27.47
N PRO A 465 -21.75 -28.40 -27.70
CA PRO A 465 -23.04 -28.90 -28.16
C PRO A 465 -22.91 -29.65 -29.49
N GLY A 466 -23.20 -30.96 -29.48
CA GLY A 466 -23.14 -31.80 -30.69
C GLY A 466 -21.78 -32.45 -30.98
N GLY A 467 -20.75 -32.20 -30.17
CA GLY A 467 -19.41 -32.78 -30.38
C GLY A 467 -19.22 -34.20 -29.87
N ARG A 468 -20.26 -34.86 -29.32
CA ARG A 468 -20.14 -36.19 -28.72
C ARG A 468 -19.65 -37.27 -29.70
N ASP A 469 -20.24 -37.35 -30.88
CA ASP A 469 -19.89 -38.39 -31.86
C ASP A 469 -18.46 -38.18 -32.40
N ALA A 470 -18.06 -36.93 -32.60
CA ALA A 470 -16.70 -36.57 -32.98
C ALA A 470 -15.69 -36.96 -31.89
N ALA A 471 -16.00 -36.67 -30.62
CA ALA A 471 -15.16 -37.06 -29.50
C ALA A 471 -15.01 -38.58 -29.35
N VAL A 472 -16.10 -39.34 -29.54
CA VAL A 472 -16.07 -40.81 -29.56
C VAL A 472 -15.15 -41.31 -30.67
N GLY A 473 -15.30 -40.79 -31.89
CA GLY A 473 -14.46 -41.18 -33.03
C GLY A 473 -12.97 -40.93 -32.81
N ILE A 474 -12.62 -39.78 -32.20
CA ILE A 474 -11.21 -39.46 -31.87
C ILE A 474 -10.66 -40.45 -30.84
N LEU A 475 -11.42 -40.78 -29.78
CA LEU A 475 -10.97 -41.70 -28.74
C LEU A 475 -10.82 -43.14 -29.25
N GLU A 476 -11.74 -43.61 -30.10
CA GLU A 476 -11.64 -44.93 -30.72
C GLU A 476 -10.42 -45.02 -31.64
N ALA A 477 -10.21 -44.00 -32.49
CA ALA A 477 -9.04 -43.93 -33.35
C ALA A 477 -7.73 -43.96 -32.54
N LEU A 478 -7.65 -43.20 -31.45
CA LEU A 478 -6.53 -43.20 -30.53
C LEU A 478 -6.24 -44.59 -29.95
N ILE A 479 -7.28 -45.26 -29.42
CA ILE A 479 -7.13 -46.58 -28.77
C ILE A 479 -6.67 -47.65 -29.76
N VAL A 480 -7.13 -47.58 -31.02
CA VAL A 480 -6.75 -48.53 -32.07
C VAL A 480 -5.35 -48.25 -32.61
N ALA A 481 -5.03 -46.97 -32.86
CA ALA A 481 -3.76 -46.58 -33.47
C ALA A 481 -2.57 -46.70 -32.50
N GLN A 482 -2.77 -46.42 -31.21
CA GLN A 482 -1.70 -46.36 -30.20
C GLN A 482 -2.08 -47.13 -28.92
N PRO A 483 -2.32 -48.46 -28.99
CA PRO A 483 -2.88 -49.25 -27.89
C PRO A 483 -2.00 -49.31 -26.63
N GLU A 484 -0.68 -49.17 -26.80
CA GLU A 484 0.31 -49.21 -25.72
C GLU A 484 0.58 -47.82 -25.10
N SER A 485 -0.09 -46.77 -25.57
CA SER A 485 0.14 -45.42 -25.05
C SER A 485 -0.36 -45.27 -23.61
N ALA A 486 0.42 -44.57 -22.78
CA ALA A 486 0.11 -44.35 -21.36
C ALA A 486 -1.23 -43.61 -21.13
N VAL A 487 -1.75 -42.89 -22.14
CA VAL A 487 -3.04 -42.18 -22.05
C VAL A 487 -4.24 -43.06 -22.38
N VAL A 488 -4.06 -44.27 -22.94
CA VAL A 488 -5.15 -45.17 -23.35
C VAL A 488 -6.11 -45.52 -22.21
N PRO A 489 -5.66 -45.83 -20.97
CA PRO A 489 -6.58 -46.06 -19.86
C PRO A 489 -7.47 -44.85 -19.56
N SER A 490 -6.93 -43.63 -19.68
CA SER A 490 -7.70 -42.40 -19.54
C SER A 490 -8.66 -42.19 -20.71
N ALA A 491 -8.24 -42.50 -21.94
CA ALA A 491 -9.08 -42.43 -23.12
C ALA A 491 -10.29 -43.38 -23.04
N ARG A 492 -10.09 -44.61 -22.54
CA ARG A 492 -11.19 -45.58 -22.32
C ARG A 492 -12.21 -45.10 -21.30
N ARG A 493 -11.75 -44.59 -20.15
CA ARG A 493 -12.64 -44.00 -19.13
C ARG A 493 -13.44 -42.83 -19.68
N GLU A 494 -12.79 -41.97 -20.46
CA GLU A 494 -13.42 -40.83 -21.08
C GLU A 494 -14.48 -41.25 -22.13
N LEU A 495 -14.17 -42.26 -22.93
CA LEU A 495 -15.08 -42.86 -23.90
C LEU A 495 -16.33 -43.44 -23.23
N GLU A 496 -16.14 -44.18 -22.13
CA GLU A 496 -17.24 -44.72 -21.31
C GLU A 496 -18.10 -43.60 -20.73
N ARG A 497 -17.47 -42.54 -20.19
CA ARG A 497 -18.17 -41.37 -19.64
C ARG A 497 -19.06 -40.69 -20.68
N ILE A 498 -18.54 -40.44 -21.89
CA ILE A 498 -19.27 -39.78 -22.98
C ILE A 498 -20.45 -40.65 -23.43
N ARG A 499 -20.25 -41.97 -23.54
CA ARG A 499 -21.31 -42.93 -23.91
C ARG A 499 -22.40 -43.03 -22.84
N ALA A 500 -22.03 -43.08 -21.57
CA ALA A 500 -22.97 -43.13 -20.45
C ALA A 500 -23.79 -41.83 -20.31
N GLY A 501 -23.20 -40.69 -20.64
CA GLY A 501 -23.87 -39.38 -20.64
C GLY A 501 -24.88 -39.17 -21.79
N GLY A 502 -24.94 -40.08 -22.77
CA GLY A 502 -25.91 -40.08 -23.87
C GLY A 502 -27.12 -41.01 -23.66
N ALA A 503 -27.19 -41.74 -22.54
CA ALA A 503 -28.22 -42.75 -22.26
C ALA A 503 -29.41 -42.22 -21.42
N ARG A 504 -29.77 -40.94 -21.54
CA ARG A 504 -30.98 -40.36 -20.92
C ARG A 504 -31.84 -39.63 -21.93
#